data_AF-A0A178ZVW6-F1
#
_entry.id   AF-A0A178ZVW6-F1
#
_cell.length_a   1.000
_cell.length_b   1.000
_cell.length_c   1.000
_cell.angle_alpha   90.00
_cell.angle_beta   90.00
_cell.angle_gamma   90.00
#
_symmetry.space_group_name_H-M   'P 1'
#
loop_
_entity.id
_entity.type
_entity.pdbx_description
1 polymer ?
#
loop_
_entity_poly.entity_id
_entity_poly.type
_entity_poly.pdbx_seq_one_letter_code
_entity_poly.pdbx_strand_id
1 'polypeptide(L)'
;MARSCSLLKPEPHRLLCLGAHRDMALKLQTKLAPHFTWCAILTKIEPRRTYSLDNFALLLDTLHPAPEGVIVGGGFSDEEGEEMRRLVEARGRAGDGTPMRFVKVPSGTLERSGPEGLVGTIKELLGEAFGVEW
;
A
#
# COMPACT_ATOMS: atom_id res chain seq x y z
N MET A 1 27.43 5.89 -17.52
CA MET A 1 26.25 5.24 -18.14
C MET A 1 25.70 4.25 -17.16
N ALA A 2 24.58 4.55 -16.52
CA ALA A 2 23.79 3.56 -15.78
C ALA A 2 22.32 3.90 -16.06
N ARG A 3 21.73 3.21 -17.04
CA ARG A 3 20.27 3.18 -17.18
C ARG A 3 19.79 2.28 -16.05
N SER A 4 19.17 2.87 -15.03
CA SER A 4 18.45 2.11 -14.01
C SER A 4 17.31 1.38 -14.71
N CYS A 5 17.43 0.05 -14.78
CA CYS A 5 16.43 -0.83 -15.34
C CYS A 5 15.43 -1.22 -14.25
N SER A 6 14.49 -0.33 -13.92
CA SER A 6 13.22 -0.74 -13.27
C SER A 6 11.97 -0.20 -13.96
N LEU A 7 12.10 0.49 -15.10
CA LEU A 7 10.96 0.80 -15.98
C LEU A 7 10.56 -0.41 -16.84
N LEU A 8 10.33 -1.57 -16.22
CA LEU A 8 9.71 -2.71 -16.93
C LEU A 8 8.23 -2.46 -17.22
N LYS A 9 7.62 -1.49 -16.51
CA LYS A 9 6.25 -1.02 -16.73
C LYS A 9 6.26 0.49 -16.98
N PRO A 10 5.59 0.99 -18.04
CA PRO A 10 5.53 2.44 -18.33
C PRO A 10 4.65 3.23 -17.34
N GLU A 11 3.83 2.53 -16.55
CA GLU A 11 2.92 3.11 -15.56
C GLU A 11 3.32 2.71 -14.13
N PRO A 12 3.10 3.58 -13.13
CA PRO A 12 3.30 3.22 -11.73
C PRO A 12 2.40 2.06 -11.31
N HIS A 13 2.89 1.24 -10.39
CA HIS A 13 2.07 0.25 -9.69
C HIS A 13 0.98 0.95 -8.88
N ARG A 14 -0.24 0.47 -9.06
CA ARG A 14 -1.43 0.98 -8.39
C ARG A 14 -1.61 0.34 -7.03
N LEU A 15 -1.64 1.13 -5.98
CA LEU A 15 -1.76 0.65 -4.60
C LEU A 15 -3.00 1.20 -3.90
N LEU A 16 -3.63 0.36 -3.09
CA LEU A 16 -4.61 0.77 -2.09
C LEU A 16 -3.90 1.00 -0.74
N CYS A 17 -4.00 2.20 -0.18
CA CYS A 17 -3.37 2.52 1.10
C CYS A 17 -4.39 2.48 2.24
N LEU A 18 -4.11 1.70 3.28
CA LEU A 18 -4.82 1.72 4.55
C LEU A 18 -3.90 2.34 5.60
N GLY A 19 -4.26 3.51 6.11
CA GLY A 19 -3.41 4.28 7.02
C GLY A 19 -4.17 4.89 8.20
N ALA A 20 -3.43 5.35 9.18
CA ALA A 20 -4.00 6.15 10.29
C ALA A 20 -4.18 7.62 9.89
N HIS A 21 -3.28 8.15 9.05
CA HIS A 21 -3.19 9.57 8.72
C HIS A 21 -3.18 9.80 7.20
N ARG A 22 -4.22 10.44 6.67
CA ARG A 22 -4.34 10.75 5.23
C ARG A 22 -3.20 11.60 4.70
N ASP A 23 -2.81 12.64 5.45
CA ASP A 23 -1.77 13.59 5.01
C ASP A 23 -0.40 12.91 4.87
N MET A 24 -0.13 11.92 5.71
CA MET A 24 1.10 11.14 5.63
C MET A 24 1.08 10.19 4.44
N ALA A 25 -0.06 9.56 4.14
CA ALA A 25 -0.22 8.77 2.92
C ALA A 25 0.00 9.65 1.66
N LEU A 26 -0.55 10.86 1.62
CA LEU A 26 -0.35 11.80 0.51
C LEU A 26 1.12 12.23 0.38
N LYS A 27 1.81 12.52 1.50
CA LYS A 27 3.25 12.83 1.49
C LYS A 27 4.07 11.64 0.97
N LEU A 28 3.75 10.41 1.41
CA LEU A 28 4.39 9.19 0.92
C LEU A 28 4.24 9.03 -0.59
N GLN A 29 3.10 9.40 -1.19
CA GLN A 29 2.89 9.31 -2.63
C GLN A 29 4.01 10.00 -3.42
N THR A 30 4.43 11.19 -2.98
CA THR A 30 5.49 11.95 -3.65
C THR A 30 6.86 11.30 -3.54
N LYS A 31 7.09 10.47 -2.51
CA LYS A 31 8.34 9.74 -2.26
C LYS A 31 8.40 8.39 -2.97
N LEU A 32 7.25 7.84 -3.35
CA LEU A 32 7.14 6.55 -4.03
C LEU A 32 7.03 6.70 -5.56
N ALA A 33 6.80 7.91 -6.07
CA ALA A 33 6.90 8.21 -7.48
C ALA A 33 8.35 8.03 -8.00
N PRO A 34 8.55 7.62 -9.27
CA PRO A 34 7.51 7.31 -10.27
C PRO A 34 7.00 5.86 -10.20
N HIS A 35 7.43 5.05 -9.24
CA HIS A 35 7.19 3.61 -9.23
C HIS A 35 5.79 3.22 -8.73
N PHE A 36 5.20 3.99 -7.81
CA PHE A 36 3.90 3.68 -7.22
C PHE A 36 2.97 4.89 -7.16
N THR A 37 1.67 4.62 -7.16
CA THR A 37 0.60 5.62 -6.98
C THR A 37 -0.56 5.07 -6.16
N TRP A 38 -1.32 5.96 -5.52
CA TRP A 38 -2.51 5.58 -4.75
C TRP A 38 -3.77 5.56 -5.60
N CYS A 39 -4.50 4.46 -5.58
CA CYS A 39 -5.87 4.37 -6.11
C CYS A 39 -6.89 4.91 -5.12
N ALA A 40 -6.70 4.60 -3.84
CA ALA A 40 -7.50 5.14 -2.75
C ALA A 40 -6.72 5.09 -1.43
N ILE A 41 -7.21 5.84 -0.44
CA ILE A 41 -6.68 5.88 0.92
C ILE A 41 -7.85 5.67 1.89
N LEU A 42 -7.82 4.62 2.70
CA LEU A 42 -8.73 4.43 3.84
C LEU A 42 -8.05 4.86 5.13
N THR A 43 -8.82 5.52 6.00
CA THR A 43 -8.33 6.00 7.30
C THR A 43 -9.06 5.35 8.47
N LYS A 44 -8.28 4.87 9.46
CA LYS A 44 -8.80 4.27 10.70
C LYS A 44 -9.18 5.29 11.77
N ILE A 45 -8.58 6.49 11.76
CA ILE A 45 -8.76 7.51 12.80
C ILE A 45 -9.82 8.55 12.42
N GLU A 46 -10.44 9.16 13.43
CA GLU A 46 -11.36 10.30 13.35
C GLU A 46 -10.75 11.57 12.70
N PRO A 47 -11.58 12.51 12.20
CA PRO A 47 -13.05 12.52 12.23
C PRO A 47 -13.69 11.72 11.08
N ARG A 48 -12.90 11.24 10.12
CA ARG A 48 -13.37 10.53 8.92
C ARG A 48 -12.96 9.06 8.98
N ARG A 49 -13.40 8.34 10.01
CA ARG A 49 -13.22 6.88 10.05
C ARG A 49 -13.93 6.27 8.84
N THR A 50 -13.15 5.83 7.85
CA THR A 50 -13.66 5.16 6.64
C THR A 50 -13.33 3.67 6.64
N TYR A 51 -12.58 3.21 7.63
CA TYR A 51 -12.21 1.81 7.77
C TYR A 51 -13.32 0.94 8.39
N SER A 52 -13.76 -0.03 7.61
CA SER A 52 -14.34 -1.32 8.00
C SER A 52 -13.83 -2.37 7.01
N LEU A 53 -13.85 -3.66 7.38
CA LEU A 53 -13.52 -4.74 6.45
C LEU A 53 -14.46 -4.74 5.23
N ASP A 54 -15.74 -4.40 5.42
CA ASP A 54 -16.71 -4.30 4.32
C ASP A 54 -16.37 -3.17 3.34
N ASN A 55 -15.93 -2.01 3.84
CA ASN A 55 -15.51 -0.91 2.98
C ASN A 55 -14.22 -1.25 2.23
N PHE A 56 -13.30 -1.97 2.89
CA PHE A 56 -12.08 -2.45 2.25
C PHE A 56 -12.40 -3.46 1.13
N ALA A 57 -13.27 -4.44 1.41
CA ALA A 57 -13.81 -5.37 0.42
C ALA A 57 -14.41 -4.63 -0.77
N LEU A 58 -15.33 -3.71 -0.51
CA LEU A 58 -16.02 -2.93 -1.54
C LEU A 58 -15.03 -2.16 -2.43
N LEU A 59 -13.98 -1.56 -1.84
CA LEU A 59 -12.99 -0.81 -2.61
C LEU A 59 -12.16 -1.70 -3.52
N LEU A 60 -11.79 -2.91 -3.07
CA LEU A 60 -11.10 -3.86 -3.94
C LEU A 60 -11.96 -4.25 -5.16
N ASP A 61 -13.27 -4.31 -4.98
CA ASP A 61 -14.20 -4.71 -6.05
C ASP A 61 -14.61 -3.54 -6.96
N THR A 62 -14.55 -2.30 -6.47
CA THR A 62 -15.04 -1.11 -7.19
C THR A 62 -13.95 -0.27 -7.85
N LEU A 63 -12.70 -0.38 -7.41
CA LEU A 63 -11.61 0.42 -7.97
C LEU A 63 -11.28 -0.02 -9.41
N HIS A 64 -11.30 0.95 -10.32
CA HIS A 64 -10.89 0.76 -11.71
C HIS A 64 -9.86 1.81 -12.14
N PRO A 65 -8.67 1.39 -12.63
CA PRO A 65 -8.21 0.01 -12.72
C PRO A 65 -8.01 -0.62 -11.32
N ALA A 66 -8.12 -1.94 -11.24
CA ALA A 66 -7.92 -2.66 -9.98
C ALA A 66 -6.53 -2.39 -9.41
N PRO A 67 -6.39 -2.29 -8.07
CA PRO A 67 -5.09 -2.15 -7.44
C PRO A 67 -4.25 -3.41 -7.67
N GLU A 68 -2.94 -3.21 -7.83
CA GLU A 68 -1.95 -4.29 -7.94
C GLU A 68 -1.47 -4.74 -6.56
N GLY A 69 -1.66 -3.90 -5.54
CA GLY A 69 -1.43 -4.30 -4.18
C GLY A 69 -2.09 -3.40 -3.14
N VAL A 70 -2.00 -3.86 -1.91
CA VAL A 70 -2.52 -3.20 -0.72
C VAL A 70 -1.37 -2.98 0.25
N ILE A 71 -1.27 -1.75 0.77
CA ILE A 71 -0.36 -1.42 1.87
C ILE A 71 -1.16 -1.06 3.12
N VAL A 72 -0.86 -1.73 4.22
CA VAL A 72 -1.50 -1.54 5.53
C VAL A 72 -0.49 -0.94 6.50
N GLY A 73 -0.81 0.23 7.03
CA GLY A 73 0.05 0.97 7.95
C GLY A 73 0.23 0.30 9.32
N GLY A 74 1.24 0.78 10.07
CA GLY A 74 1.53 0.29 11.43
C GLY A 74 0.47 0.61 12.49
N GLY A 75 -0.54 1.44 12.17
CA GLY A 75 -1.67 1.74 13.07
C GLY A 75 -2.77 0.66 13.09
N PHE A 76 -2.64 -0.36 12.26
CA PHE A 76 -3.47 -1.57 12.29
C PHE A 76 -2.73 -2.65 13.08
N SER A 77 -3.46 -3.33 13.95
CA SER A 77 -2.96 -4.51 14.67
C SER A 77 -2.58 -5.63 13.70
N ASP A 78 -1.81 -6.59 14.19
CA ASP A 78 -1.40 -7.74 13.38
C ASP A 78 -2.60 -8.63 13.04
N GLU A 79 -3.59 -8.73 13.95
CA GLU A 79 -4.86 -9.43 13.71
C GLU A 79 -5.67 -8.77 12.59
N GLU A 80 -5.87 -7.45 12.64
CA GLU A 80 -6.54 -6.71 11.56
C GLU A 80 -5.77 -6.85 10.23
N GLY A 81 -4.44 -6.80 10.28
CA GLY A 81 -3.60 -7.01 9.10
C GLY A 81 -3.77 -8.40 8.49
N GLU A 82 -3.88 -9.43 9.33
CA GLU A 82 -4.09 -10.81 8.91
C GLU A 82 -5.49 -11.02 8.28
N GLU A 83 -6.53 -10.42 8.85
CA GLU A 83 -7.88 -10.42 8.26
C GLU A 83 -7.88 -9.79 6.86
N MET A 84 -7.21 -8.64 6.71
CA MET A 84 -7.07 -7.99 5.41
C MET A 84 -6.26 -8.83 4.42
N ARG A 85 -5.19 -9.48 4.87
CA ARG A 85 -4.37 -10.36 4.02
C ARG A 85 -5.21 -11.47 3.43
N ARG A 86 -5.98 -12.18 4.27
CA ARG A 86 -6.89 -13.26 3.83
C ARG A 86 -7.90 -12.77 2.80
N LEU A 87 -8.41 -11.55 3.00
CA LEU A 87 -9.38 -10.93 2.10
C LEU A 87 -8.78 -10.56 0.74
N VAL A 88 -7.52 -10.11 0.70
CA VAL A 88 -6.76 -9.88 -0.54
C VAL A 88 -6.44 -11.19 -1.25
N GLU A 89 -6.00 -12.21 -0.50
CA GLU A 89 -5.70 -13.55 -1.03
C GLU A 89 -6.94 -14.22 -1.64
N ALA A 90 -8.10 -14.09 -1.00
CA ALA A 90 -9.37 -14.64 -1.49
C ALA A 90 -9.82 -14.00 -2.81
N ARG A 91 -9.51 -12.71 -3.05
CA ARG A 91 -9.80 -12.02 -4.32
C ARG A 91 -8.81 -12.38 -5.42
N GLY A 92 -7.62 -12.81 -5.02
CA GLY A 92 -6.70 -13.57 -5.86
C GLY A 92 -5.88 -12.74 -6.84
N ARG A 93 -6.48 -11.86 -7.65
CA ARG A 93 -5.78 -11.23 -8.79
C ARG A 93 -6.14 -9.77 -9.04
N ALA A 94 -5.16 -9.00 -9.50
CA ALA A 94 -5.34 -7.69 -10.09
C ALA A 94 -5.96 -7.80 -11.50
N GLY A 95 -6.31 -6.66 -12.10
CA GLY A 95 -7.01 -6.60 -13.40
C GLY A 95 -6.23 -7.20 -14.58
N ASP A 96 -4.92 -7.39 -14.45
CA ASP A 96 -4.04 -8.04 -15.43
C ASP A 96 -3.81 -9.53 -15.16
N GLY A 97 -4.48 -10.09 -14.16
CA GLY A 97 -4.35 -11.49 -13.76
C GLY A 97 -3.17 -11.78 -12.84
N THR A 98 -2.36 -10.80 -12.44
CA THR A 98 -1.27 -11.01 -11.47
C THR A 98 -1.82 -11.11 -10.04
N PRO A 99 -1.20 -11.92 -9.15
CA PRO A 99 -1.62 -11.96 -7.75
C PRO A 99 -1.49 -10.59 -7.08
N MET A 100 -2.57 -10.13 -6.45
CA MET A 100 -2.54 -8.86 -5.72
C MET A 100 -1.57 -8.97 -4.54
N ARG A 101 -0.63 -8.02 -4.42
CA ARG A 101 0.36 -8.01 -3.36
C ARG A 101 -0.22 -7.43 -2.07
N PHE A 102 0.19 -7.96 -0.93
CA PHE A 102 -0.17 -7.44 0.38
C PHE A 102 1.09 -7.07 1.15
N VAL A 103 1.16 -5.84 1.64
CA VAL A 103 2.29 -5.32 2.42
C VAL A 103 1.78 -4.76 3.74
N LYS A 104 2.29 -5.30 4.85
CA LYS A 104 2.03 -4.77 6.19
C LYS A 104 3.27 -4.02 6.68
N VAL A 105 3.08 -2.74 7.00
CA VAL A 105 4.11 -1.96 7.70
C VAL A 105 4.15 -2.40 9.16
N PRO A 106 5.33 -2.73 9.71
CA PRO A 106 5.47 -3.10 11.11
C PRO A 106 4.93 -2.01 12.04
N SER A 107 4.21 -2.43 13.08
CA SER A 107 3.73 -1.54 14.14
C SER A 107 4.90 -0.84 14.83
N GLY A 108 4.72 0.42 15.23
CA GLY A 108 5.77 1.20 15.90
C GLY A 108 6.85 1.79 14.98
N THR A 109 6.76 1.61 13.65
CA THR A 109 7.81 2.09 12.72
C THR A 109 7.97 3.61 12.75
N LEU A 110 6.87 4.35 12.80
CA LEU A 110 6.90 5.81 12.85
C LEU A 110 7.50 6.30 14.18
N GLU A 111 7.14 5.66 15.27
CA GLU A 111 7.57 5.98 16.63
C GLU A 111 9.05 5.68 16.83
N ARG A 112 9.55 4.57 16.26
CA ARG A 112 10.96 4.16 16.37
C ARG A 112 11.90 4.95 15.47
N SER A 113 11.49 5.22 14.23
CA SER A 113 12.41 5.68 13.18
C SER A 113 11.99 7.01 12.53
N GLY A 114 10.92 7.62 13.03
CA GLY A 114 10.38 8.87 12.52
C GLY A 114 9.83 8.76 11.10
N PRO A 115 9.42 9.90 10.50
CA PRO A 115 8.81 9.93 9.17
C PRO A 115 9.74 9.40 8.06
N GLU A 116 11.04 9.73 8.08
CA GLU A 116 11.98 9.27 7.06
C GLU A 116 12.29 7.77 7.20
N GLY A 117 12.35 7.25 8.43
CA GLY A 117 12.46 5.81 8.66
C GLY A 117 11.23 5.05 8.15
N LEU A 118 10.03 5.58 8.36
CA LEU A 118 8.81 5.02 7.79
C LEU A 118 8.84 4.99 6.26
N VAL A 119 9.31 6.07 5.61
CA VAL A 119 9.49 6.10 4.15
C VAL A 119 10.47 5.01 3.72
N GLY A 120 11.63 4.90 4.38
CA GLY A 120 12.63 3.88 4.08
C GLY A 120 12.08 2.46 4.16
N THR A 121 11.40 2.12 5.27
CA THR A 121 10.76 0.81 5.46
C THR A 121 9.70 0.53 4.41
N ILE A 122 8.85 1.50 4.06
CA ILE A 122 7.84 1.31 3.02
C ILE A 122 8.50 1.08 1.66
N LYS A 123 9.57 1.82 1.33
CA LYS A 123 10.31 1.64 0.08
C LYS A 123 10.92 0.25 0.00
N GLU A 124 11.54 -0.23 1.07
CA GLU A 124 12.10 -1.58 1.15
C GLU A 124 11.04 -2.67 0.94
N LEU A 125 9.94 -2.61 1.70
CA LEU A 125 8.86 -3.60 1.62
C LEU A 125 8.18 -3.62 0.24
N LEU A 126 7.94 -2.46 -0.36
CA LEU A 126 7.38 -2.36 -1.70
C LEU A 126 8.40 -2.79 -2.77
N GLY A 127 9.67 -2.45 -2.58
CA GLY A 127 10.77 -2.88 -3.45
C GLY A 127 10.86 -4.40 -3.53
N GLU A 128 10.81 -5.09 -2.38
CA GLU A 128 10.80 -6.55 -2.31
C GLU A 128 9.52 -7.14 -2.92
N ALA A 129 8.34 -6.62 -2.57
CA ALA A 129 7.07 -7.18 -3.03
C ALA A 129 6.83 -7.03 -4.54
N PHE A 130 7.40 -6.00 -5.17
CA PHE A 130 7.19 -5.66 -6.59
C PHE A 130 8.45 -5.79 -7.46
N GLY A 131 9.62 -6.08 -6.88
CA GLY A 131 10.90 -6.13 -7.60
C GLY A 131 11.36 -4.75 -8.10
N VAL A 132 11.12 -3.70 -7.31
CA VAL A 132 11.48 -2.31 -7.65
C VAL A 132 12.78 -1.91 -6.96
N GLU A 133 13.72 -1.40 -7.76
CA GLU A 133 14.92 -0.70 -7.29
C GLU A 133 14.69 0.84 -7.33
N TRP A 134 15.25 1.54 -6.35
CA TRP A 134 14.95 2.94 -6.03
C TRP A 134 16.04 3.93 -6.42
#